data_AF-A0A1Y4W5H2-F1
#
_entry.id   AF-A0A1Y4W5H2-F1
#
_cell.length_a   1.000
_cell.length_b   1.000
_cell.length_c   1.000
_cell.angle_alpha   90.00
_cell.angle_beta   90.00
_cell.angle_gamma   90.00
#
_symmetry.space_group_name_H-M   'P 1'
#
loop_
_entity.id
_entity.type
_entity.pdbx_description
1 polymer ?
#
loop_
_entity_poly.entity_id
_entity_poly.type
_entity_poly.pdbx_seq_one_letter_code
_entity_poly.pdbx_strand_id
1 'polypeptide(L)'
;MKNKRKETRFLRFSKRLLVMSFIVFVVGIVALNSYESTINVACNQLEKDIKTIESDIDGLDMKKLELASFSRIESVAEAKGYTYKQNTATAAVVGVPEE
;
A
#
# COMPACT_ATOMS: atom_id res chain seq x y z
N MET A 1 23.99 66.11 -14.31
CA MET A 1 23.85 66.12 -12.85
C MET A 1 23.00 64.92 -12.42
N LYS A 2 23.60 63.86 -11.85
CA LYS A 2 22.83 62.69 -11.38
C LYS A 2 22.13 63.06 -10.07
N ASN A 3 20.85 63.42 -10.14
CA ASN A 3 20.03 63.66 -8.96
C ASN A 3 19.91 62.36 -8.16
N LYS A 4 20.76 62.20 -7.13
CA LYS A 4 20.56 61.20 -6.08
C LYS A 4 19.39 61.67 -5.21
N ARG A 5 18.15 61.39 -5.64
CA ARG A 5 16.98 61.50 -4.77
C ARG A 5 17.26 60.63 -3.53
N LYS A 6 17.37 61.24 -2.36
CA LYS A 6 17.51 60.50 -1.09
C LYS A 6 16.27 59.61 -0.96
N GLU A 7 16.46 58.29 -0.93
CA GLU A 7 15.36 57.35 -0.69
C GLU A 7 14.68 57.71 0.64
N THR A 8 13.38 58.00 0.55
CA THR A 8 12.53 58.21 1.73
C THR A 8 12.59 56.97 2.60
N ARG A 9 12.55 57.14 3.93
CA ARG A 9 12.67 56.01 4.88
C ARG A 9 11.63 54.92 4.61
N PHE A 10 10.45 55.33 4.13
CA PHE A 10 9.37 54.44 3.72
C PHE A 10 9.74 53.54 2.53
N LEU A 11 10.40 54.08 1.50
CA LEU A 11 10.83 53.29 0.33
C LEU A 11 11.81 52.17 0.72
N ARG A 12 12.77 52.48 1.62
CA ARG A 12 13.72 51.48 2.13
C ARG A 12 13.03 50.42 2.99
N PHE A 13 12.02 50.81 3.76
CA PHE A 13 11.23 49.90 4.57
C PHE A 13 10.39 48.95 3.71
N SER A 14 9.59 49.48 2.78
CA SER A 14 8.78 48.66 1.86
C SER A 14 9.64 47.73 1.02
N LYS A 15 10.81 48.18 0.56
CA LYS A 15 11.74 47.32 -0.20
C LYS A 15 12.26 46.15 0.63
N ARG A 16 12.58 46.36 1.91
CA ARG A 16 12.98 45.26 2.82
C ARG A 16 11.82 44.32 3.12
N LEU A 17 10.63 44.86 3.36
CA LEU A 17 9.44 44.05 3.65
C LEU A 17 9.05 43.19 2.44
N LEU A 18 9.12 43.75 1.23
CA LEU A 18 8.86 43.03 -0.01
C LEU A 18 9.85 41.88 -0.24
N VAL A 19 11.14 42.11 0.01
CA VAL A 19 12.15 41.04 -0.07
C VAL A 19 11.89 39.95 0.98
N MET A 20 11.54 40.32 2.20
CA MET A 20 11.21 39.35 3.26
C MET A 20 9.96 38.54 2.92
N SER A 21 8.90 39.18 2.42
CA SER A 21 7.67 38.47 2.05
C SER A 21 7.91 37.52 0.88
N PHE A 22 8.77 37.91 -0.07
CA PHE A 22 9.14 37.06 -1.19
C PHE A 22 9.92 35.82 -0.75
N ILE A 23 10.84 35.96 0.20
CA ILE A 23 11.57 34.81 0.77
C ILE A 23 10.61 33.86 1.48
N VAL A 24 9.70 34.38 2.33
CA VAL A 24 8.69 33.56 3.02
C VAL A 24 7.76 32.86 2.02
N PHE A 25 7.39 33.54 0.93
CA PHE A 25 6.56 32.98 -0.13
C PHE A 25 7.24 31.80 -0.83
N VAL A 26 8.51 31.95 -1.22
CA VAL A 26 9.27 30.87 -1.87
C VAL A 26 9.45 29.67 -0.92
N VAL A 27 9.80 29.91 0.34
CA VAL A 27 9.93 28.85 1.35
C VAL A 27 8.60 28.14 1.58
N GLY A 28 7.49 28.88 1.61
CA GLY A 28 6.14 28.34 1.74
C GLY A 28 5.78 27.37 0.61
N ILE A 29 6.04 27.75 -0.65
CA ILE A 29 5.79 26.87 -1.80
C ILE A 29 6.61 25.59 -1.72
N VAL A 30 7.91 25.70 -1.39
CA VAL A 30 8.79 24.53 -1.27
C VAL A 30 8.33 23.59 -0.15
N ALA A 31 7.94 24.13 1.00
CA ALA A 31 7.44 23.34 2.13
C ALA A 31 6.14 22.61 1.79
N LEU A 32 5.19 23.28 1.12
CA LEU A 32 3.93 22.67 0.71
C LEU A 32 4.15 21.54 -0.30
N ASN A 33 4.97 21.76 -1.33
CA ASN A 33 5.33 20.72 -2.29
C ASN A 33 6.03 19.53 -1.61
N SER A 34 6.87 19.79 -0.62
CA SER A 34 7.56 18.74 0.15
C SER A 34 6.59 17.94 1.03
N TYR A 35 5.56 18.59 1.58
CA TYR A 35 4.51 17.94 2.36
C TYR A 35 3.64 17.03 1.48
N GLU A 36 3.19 17.52 0.32
CA GLU A 36 2.46 16.72 -0.67
C GLU A 36 3.29 15.53 -1.17
N SER A 37 4.57 15.76 -1.43
CA SER A 37 5.50 14.70 -1.85
C SER A 37 5.68 13.63 -0.77
N THR A 38 5.81 14.03 0.50
CA THR A 38 5.96 13.11 1.62
C THR A 38 4.73 12.23 1.80
N ILE A 39 3.53 12.82 1.69
CA ILE A 39 2.27 12.07 1.76
C ILE A 39 2.17 11.08 0.59
N ASN A 40 2.49 11.50 -0.64
CA ASN A 40 2.47 10.60 -1.78
C ASN A 40 3.48 9.46 -1.67
N VAL A 41 4.67 9.72 -1.11
CA VAL A 41 5.65 8.66 -0.82
C VAL A 41 5.12 7.69 0.24
N ALA A 42 4.50 8.20 1.31
CA ALA A 42 3.92 7.37 2.34
C ALA A 42 2.76 6.50 1.80
N CYS A 43 1.87 7.07 0.98
CA CYS A 43 0.80 6.32 0.32
C CYS A 43 1.35 5.22 -0.60
N ASN A 44 2.35 5.54 -1.43
CA ASN A 44 2.99 4.55 -2.30
C ASN A 44 3.67 3.43 -1.51
N GLN A 45 4.26 3.74 -0.36
CA GLN A 45 4.85 2.73 0.51
C GLN A 45 3.76 1.83 1.12
N LEU A 46 2.68 2.42 1.62
CA LEU A 46 1.53 1.69 2.14
C LEU A 46 0.92 0.76 1.08
N GLU A 47 0.77 1.22 -0.16
CA GLU A 47 0.23 0.42 -1.25
C GLU A 47 1.14 -0.77 -1.60
N LYS A 48 2.45 -0.58 -1.58
CA LYS A 48 3.42 -1.68 -1.75
C LYS A 48 3.29 -2.71 -0.63
N ASP A 49 3.22 -2.24 0.61
CA ASP A 49 3.13 -3.12 1.78
C ASP A 49 1.83 -3.95 1.72
N ILE A 50 0.70 -3.35 1.32
CA ILE A 50 -0.57 -4.05 1.08
C ILE A 50 -0.40 -5.14 0.02
N LYS A 51 0.18 -4.81 -1.14
CA LYS A 51 0.41 -5.77 -2.23
C LYS A 51 1.31 -6.93 -1.83
N THR A 52 2.33 -6.66 -1.01
CA THR A 52 3.20 -7.72 -0.47
C THR A 52 2.42 -8.66 0.45
N ILE A 53 1.62 -8.11 1.37
CA ILE A 53 0.80 -8.91 2.28
C ILE A 53 -0.23 -9.75 1.53
N GLU A 54 -0.87 -9.18 0.50
CA GLU A 54 -1.83 -9.90 -0.35
C GLU A 54 -1.17 -11.07 -1.08
N SER A 55 0.02 -10.86 -1.65
CA SER A 55 0.81 -11.93 -2.28
C SER A 55 1.22 -13.02 -1.28
N ASP A 56 1.53 -12.66 -0.03
CA ASP A 56 1.86 -13.63 1.01
C ASP A 56 0.62 -14.46 1.39
N ILE A 57 -0.56 -13.83 1.48
CA ILE A 57 -1.84 -14.51 1.72
C ILE A 57 -2.14 -15.52 0.60
N ASP A 58 -2.02 -15.12 -0.66
CA ASP A 58 -2.22 -16.00 -1.80
C ASP A 58 -1.26 -17.20 -1.77
N GLY A 59 0.01 -16.96 -1.42
CA GLY A 59 1.00 -18.01 -1.24
C GLY A 59 0.66 -18.97 -0.09
N LEU A 60 0.11 -18.46 1.01
CA LEU A 60 -0.35 -19.28 2.13
C LEU A 60 -1.59 -20.11 1.78
N ASP A 61 -2.54 -19.54 1.04
CA ASP A 61 -3.73 -20.28 0.59
C ASP A 61 -3.37 -21.38 -0.42
N MET A 62 -2.44 -21.11 -1.34
CA MET A 62 -1.85 -22.13 -2.22
C MET A 62 -1.23 -23.27 -1.40
N LYS A 63 -0.40 -22.96 -0.40
CA LYS A 63 0.19 -23.97 0.48
C LYS A 63 -0.87 -24.75 1.26
N LYS A 64 -1.92 -24.08 1.74
CA LYS A 64 -3.02 -24.73 2.46
C LYS A 64 -3.77 -25.71 1.55
N LEU A 65 -4.05 -25.35 0.30
CA LEU A 65 -4.64 -26.23 -0.69
C LEU A 65 -3.73 -27.42 -1.02
N GLU A 66 -2.42 -27.20 -1.14
CA GLU A 66 -1.44 -28.27 -1.35
C GLU A 66 -1.40 -29.23 -0.14
N LEU A 67 -1.37 -28.71 1.08
CA LEU A 67 -1.38 -29.54 2.30
C LEU A 67 -2.69 -30.30 2.47
N ALA A 68 -3.82 -29.69 2.12
CA ALA A 68 -5.13 -30.32 2.14
C ALA A 68 -5.36 -31.25 0.93
N SER A 69 -4.45 -31.27 -0.04
CA SER A 69 -4.57 -32.13 -1.21
C SER A 69 -4.52 -33.59 -0.79
N PHE A 70 -5.39 -34.39 -1.40
CA PHE A 70 -5.48 -35.82 -1.14
C PHE A 70 -4.15 -36.52 -1.40
N SER A 71 -3.38 -36.07 -2.40
CA SER A 71 -2.04 -36.59 -2.70
C SER A 71 -1.06 -36.42 -1.53
N ARG A 72 -1.15 -35.31 -0.79
CA ARG A 72 -0.31 -35.11 0.41
C ARG A 72 -0.75 -36.03 1.54
N ILE A 73 -2.05 -36.16 1.76
CA ILE A 73 -2.62 -37.05 2.78
C ILE A 73 -2.25 -38.52 2.50
N GLU A 74 -2.34 -38.94 1.24
CA GLU A 74 -1.92 -40.26 0.76
C GLU A 74 -0.43 -40.50 0.99
N SER A 75 0.44 -39.55 0.59
CA SER A 75 1.88 -39.66 0.81
C SER A 75 2.26 -39.79 2.29
N VAL A 76 1.54 -39.11 3.18
CA VAL A 76 1.77 -39.19 4.63
C VAL A 76 1.26 -40.51 5.21
N ALA A 77 0.14 -41.03 4.70
CA ALA A 77 -0.37 -42.34 5.10
C ALA A 77 0.61 -43.46 4.70
N GLU A 78 1.08 -43.44 3.44
CA GLU A 78 2.04 -44.42 2.93
C GLU A 78 3.37 -44.37 3.69
N ALA A 79 3.90 -43.17 3.97
CA ALA A 79 5.11 -43.00 4.76
C ALA A 79 4.99 -43.55 6.20
N LYS A 80 3.77 -43.64 6.73
CA LYS A 80 3.47 -44.22 8.06
C LYS A 80 3.08 -45.71 8.00
N GLY A 81 3.10 -46.32 6.81
CA GLY A 81 2.75 -47.73 6.61
C GLY A 81 1.25 -48.00 6.51
N TYR A 82 0.43 -46.97 6.30
CA TYR A 82 -1.02 -47.09 6.10
C TYR A 82 -1.37 -46.89 4.62
N THR A 83 -2.34 -47.66 4.10
CA THR A 83 -2.89 -47.42 2.76
C THR A 83 -4.03 -46.42 2.85
N TYR A 84 -3.89 -45.27 2.21
CA TYR A 84 -4.99 -44.32 2.09
C TYR A 84 -6.06 -44.86 1.13
N LYS A 85 -7.31 -44.95 1.60
CA LYS A 85 -8.47 -45.24 0.74
C LYS A 85 -9.40 -44.04 0.76
N GLN A 86 -9.51 -43.36 -0.37
CA GLN A 86 -10.49 -42.29 -0.55
C GLN A 86 -11.90 -42.89 -0.54
N ASN A 87 -12.71 -42.54 0.46
CA ASN A 87 -14.12 -42.93 0.50
C ASN A 87 -14.94 -41.89 -0.29
N THR A 88 -15.15 -42.12 -1.58
CA THR A 88 -16.09 -41.35 -2.42
C THR A 88 -17.54 -41.76 -2.13
N ALA A 89 -17.97 -41.66 -0.88
CA ALA A 89 -19.38 -41.80 -0.53
C ALA A 89 -20.07 -40.43 -0.66
N THR A 90 -20.26 -39.98 -1.90
CA THR A 90 -21.16 -38.85 -2.18
C THR A 90 -22.59 -39.34 -1.94
N ALA A 91 -23.15 -39.03 -0.78
CA ALA A 91 -24.57 -39.26 -0.52
C ALA A 91 -25.39 -38.32 -1.41
N ALA A 92 -25.81 -38.83 -2.58
CA ALA A 92 -26.82 -38.17 -3.38
C ALA A 92 -28.16 -38.27 -2.64
N VAL A 93 -28.61 -37.17 -2.04
CA VAL A 93 -29.99 -37.02 -1.58
C VAL A 93 -30.89 -36.96 -2.82
N VAL A 94 -31.50 -38.09 -3.15
CA VAL A 94 -32.62 -38.13 -4.10
C VAL A 94 -33.85 -37.67 -3.33
N GLY A 95 -34.31 -36.44 -3.60
CA GLY A 95 -35.60 -35.96 -3.09
C GLY A 95 -36.72 -36.81 -3.67
N VAL A 96 -37.60 -37.33 -2.81
CA VAL A 96 -38.83 -38.02 -3.21
C VAL A 96 -39.74 -36.99 -3.91
N PRO A 97 -40.26 -37.24 -5.13
CA PRO A 97 -41.25 -36.36 -5.73
C PRO A 97 -42.52 -36.38 -4.88
N GLU A 98 -43.03 -35.20 -4.54
CA GLU A 98 -44.34 -35.06 -3.88
C GLU A 98 -45.43 -35.59 -4.83
N GLU A 99 -46.22 -36.57 -4.36
CA GLU A 99 -47.50 -36.97 -4.97
C GLU A 99 -48.66 -36.14 -4.39
#